data_AF-A0A2I0TGV4-F1
#
_entry.id   AF-A0A2I0TGV4-F1
#
_cell.length_a   1.000
_cell.length_b   1.000
_cell.length_c   1.000
_cell.angle_alpha   90.00
_cell.angle_beta   90.00
_cell.angle_gamma   90.00
#
_symmetry.space_group_name_H-M   'P 1'
#
loop_
_entity.id
_entity.type
_entity.pdbx_description
1 polymer ?
#
loop_
_entity_poly.entity_id
_entity_poly.type
_entity_poly.pdbx_seq_one_letter_code
_entity_poly.pdbx_strand_id
1 'polypeptide(L)'
;MITFAQYLQRCSYEGLSKLVKDVVDLAQKCVANEDAPECTKSLPTIFLDEICQVEKLRDTYGAMADCCSKADPERNECFLSFKVPQPDFVQPYERPASDVICKEYQDNRVPFLGHFIYTVARRNPFLYSPTILSLAADYEHALQSCCAGSDVGACLDEKAELMTYICSKQDVFSSKIKECCERPVVERSQCIIESEFDDKPADLPSLVEKYVQDKEVCKSYEAGHDEFLSERQETTPINDQVSHCCSDSYAYRRPCFTAMGVDTKYVPPAFNPDMFNFDEKLCTAPPDEREIGQMKLLINLIKRKPQMTEEQIKTIADGFSAMVEKCCKQSDIDTCLGEEVFPISFKKGHLLVPEISTGEVYP
;
A
#
# COMPACT_ATOMS: atom_id res chain seq x y z
N MET A 1 -3.64 -16.12 -18.01
CA MET A 1 -4.98 -15.69 -18.49
C MET A 1 -5.20 -14.20 -18.28
N ILE A 2 -5.16 -13.70 -17.04
CA ILE A 2 -5.42 -12.28 -16.72
C ILE A 2 -4.58 -11.32 -17.57
N THR A 3 -3.25 -11.47 -17.56
CA THR A 3 -2.33 -10.61 -18.34
C THR A 3 -2.75 -10.54 -19.81
N PHE A 4 -2.88 -11.68 -20.48
CA PHE A 4 -3.31 -11.68 -21.89
C PHE A 4 -4.70 -11.06 -22.10
N ALA A 5 -5.67 -11.31 -21.22
CA ALA A 5 -7.00 -10.73 -21.35
C ALA A 5 -7.01 -9.20 -21.16
N GLN A 6 -6.14 -8.67 -20.30
CA GLN A 6 -5.99 -7.23 -20.08
C GLN A 6 -5.27 -6.52 -21.24
N TYR A 7 -4.30 -7.16 -21.89
CA TYR A 7 -3.58 -6.59 -23.04
C TYR A 7 -4.37 -6.79 -24.35
N LEU A 8 -4.92 -7.98 -24.56
CA LEU A 8 -5.60 -8.41 -25.79
C LEU A 8 -7.12 -8.49 -25.58
N GLN A 9 -7.73 -7.36 -25.22
CA GLN A 9 -9.15 -7.27 -24.83
C GLN A 9 -10.13 -7.68 -25.95
N ARG A 10 -9.70 -7.79 -27.22
CA ARG A 10 -10.55 -8.19 -28.37
C ARG A 10 -10.47 -9.69 -28.69
N CYS A 11 -9.47 -10.41 -28.19
CA CYS A 11 -9.27 -11.82 -28.48
C CYS A 11 -10.31 -12.69 -27.77
N SER A 12 -10.65 -13.84 -28.36
CA SER A 12 -11.56 -14.82 -27.74
C SER A 12 -10.87 -15.56 -26.59
N TYR A 13 -11.66 -16.20 -25.72
CA TYR A 13 -11.15 -17.01 -24.63
C TYR A 13 -10.24 -18.14 -25.14
N GLU A 14 -10.65 -18.81 -26.22
CA GLU A 14 -9.91 -19.91 -26.85
C GLU A 14 -8.59 -19.41 -27.46
N GLY A 15 -8.61 -18.23 -28.06
CA GLY A 15 -7.40 -17.58 -28.58
C GLY A 15 -6.40 -17.30 -27.47
N LEU A 16 -6.85 -16.74 -26.35
CA LEU A 16 -5.98 -16.44 -25.21
C LEU A 16 -5.54 -17.69 -24.45
N SER A 17 -6.38 -18.73 -24.40
CA SER A 17 -6.04 -20.00 -23.76
C SER A 17 -4.88 -20.72 -24.46
N LYS A 18 -4.71 -20.53 -25.78
CA LYS A 18 -3.52 -21.01 -26.50
C LYS A 18 -2.25 -20.32 -26.03
N LEU A 19 -2.25 -18.99 -25.95
CA LEU A 19 -1.10 -18.23 -25.43
C LEU A 19 -0.77 -18.59 -23.97
N VAL A 20 -1.80 -18.81 -23.15
CA VAL A 20 -1.61 -19.32 -21.78
C VAL A 20 -0.91 -20.69 -21.79
N LYS A 21 -1.32 -21.58 -22.69
CA LYS A 21 -0.69 -22.89 -22.84
C LYS A 21 0.78 -22.75 -23.26
N ASP A 22 1.09 -21.87 -24.20
CA ASP A 22 2.46 -21.66 -24.68
C ASP A 22 3.39 -21.22 -23.54
N VAL A 23 2.94 -20.28 -22.69
CA VAL A 23 3.68 -19.85 -21.48
C VAL A 23 3.80 -20.96 -20.44
N VAL A 24 2.75 -21.76 -20.24
CA VAL A 24 2.79 -22.89 -19.28
C VAL A 24 3.74 -23.99 -19.76
N ASP A 25 3.72 -24.32 -21.06
CA ASP A 25 4.62 -25.30 -21.66
C ASP A 25 6.08 -24.80 -21.59
N LEU A 26 6.33 -23.50 -21.74
CA LEU A 26 7.63 -22.87 -21.50
C LEU A 26 8.04 -23.00 -20.02
N ALA A 27 7.16 -22.64 -19.08
CA ALA A 27 7.44 -22.75 -17.66
C ALA A 27 7.80 -24.19 -17.25
N GLN A 28 7.10 -25.20 -17.80
CA GLN A 28 7.41 -26.60 -17.56
C GLN A 28 8.79 -27.00 -18.10
N LYS A 29 9.20 -26.47 -19.26
CA LYS A 29 10.56 -26.66 -19.78
C LYS A 29 11.60 -26.01 -18.88
N CYS A 30 11.33 -24.81 -18.38
CA CYS A 30 12.24 -24.08 -17.49
C CYS A 30 12.44 -24.77 -16.15
N VAL A 31 11.42 -25.42 -15.61
CA VAL A 31 11.56 -26.27 -14.41
C VAL A 31 12.56 -27.42 -14.62
N ALA A 32 12.70 -27.93 -15.86
CA ALA A 32 13.66 -28.97 -16.18
C ALA A 32 15.07 -28.43 -16.47
N ASN A 33 15.20 -27.17 -16.88
CA ASN A 33 16.48 -26.50 -17.16
C ASN A 33 16.36 -24.98 -17.04
N GLU A 34 16.65 -24.44 -15.85
CA GLU A 34 16.50 -23.01 -15.56
C GLU A 34 17.49 -22.12 -16.32
N ASP A 35 18.64 -22.67 -16.72
CA ASP A 35 19.70 -21.95 -17.42
C ASP A 35 19.45 -21.80 -18.93
N ALA A 36 18.35 -22.36 -19.46
CA ALA A 36 18.01 -22.21 -20.86
C ALA A 36 17.76 -20.73 -21.21
N PRO A 37 18.21 -20.23 -22.38
CA PRO A 37 18.12 -18.80 -22.71
C PRO A 37 16.71 -18.21 -22.58
N GLU A 38 15.68 -18.97 -22.95
CA GLU A 38 14.28 -18.59 -22.83
C GLU A 38 13.78 -18.49 -21.39
N CYS A 39 14.41 -19.19 -20.45
CA CYS A 39 14.05 -19.25 -19.03
C CYS A 39 14.67 -18.12 -18.21
N THR A 40 15.75 -17.52 -18.71
CA THR A 40 16.40 -16.35 -18.09
C THR A 40 15.70 -15.02 -18.39
N LYS A 41 14.67 -15.02 -19.24
CA LYS A 41 13.90 -13.82 -19.59
C LYS A 41 13.01 -13.39 -18.43
N SER A 42 12.79 -12.08 -18.31
CA SER A 42 11.79 -11.57 -17.38
C SER A 42 10.39 -12.04 -17.78
N LEU A 43 9.49 -12.22 -16.80
CA LEU A 43 8.10 -12.60 -17.08
C LEU A 43 7.41 -11.62 -18.05
N PRO A 44 7.50 -10.27 -17.87
CA PRO A 44 6.96 -9.34 -18.86
C PRO A 44 7.49 -9.59 -20.27
N THR A 45 8.80 -9.79 -20.44
CA THR A 45 9.41 -10.09 -21.74
C THR A 45 8.79 -11.34 -22.37
N ILE A 46 8.61 -12.42 -21.59
CA ILE A 46 7.98 -13.66 -22.07
C ILE A 46 6.56 -13.39 -22.56
N PHE A 47 5.72 -12.71 -21.78
CA PHE A 47 4.35 -12.41 -22.18
C PHE A 47 4.28 -11.53 -23.43
N LEU A 48 5.15 -10.53 -23.55
CA LEU A 48 5.18 -9.65 -24.72
C LEU A 48 5.70 -10.35 -25.96
N ASP A 49 6.67 -11.25 -25.82
CA ASP A 49 7.15 -12.11 -26.92
C ASP A 49 5.98 -12.96 -27.46
N GLU A 50 5.20 -13.59 -26.60
CA GLU A 50 4.01 -14.38 -27.00
C GLU A 50 2.94 -13.51 -27.68
N ILE A 51 2.67 -12.31 -27.17
CA ILE A 51 1.73 -11.37 -27.82
C ILE A 51 2.22 -11.04 -29.25
N CYS A 52 3.52 -10.86 -29.43
CA CYS A 52 4.11 -10.54 -30.73
C CYS A 52 4.10 -11.70 -31.73
N GLN A 53 3.87 -12.95 -31.28
CA GLN A 53 3.70 -14.11 -32.16
C GLN A 53 2.26 -14.29 -32.66
N VAL A 54 1.31 -13.45 -32.25
CA VAL A 54 -0.08 -13.53 -32.72
C VAL A 54 -0.15 -13.18 -34.21
N GLU A 55 -0.43 -14.17 -35.07
CA GLU A 55 -0.40 -14.07 -36.55
C GLU A 55 -1.19 -12.88 -37.14
N LYS A 56 -2.25 -12.43 -36.46
CA LYS A 56 -3.13 -11.34 -36.90
C LYS A 56 -3.21 -10.18 -35.90
N LEU A 57 -2.11 -9.93 -35.18
CA LEU A 57 -2.05 -8.84 -34.20
C LEU A 57 -2.33 -7.48 -34.86
N ARG A 58 -1.70 -7.19 -36.01
CA ARG A 58 -1.90 -5.93 -36.74
C ARG A 58 -3.32 -5.79 -37.26
N ASP A 59 -3.93 -6.85 -37.77
CA ASP A 59 -5.31 -6.81 -38.28
C ASP A 59 -6.32 -6.49 -37.16
N THR A 60 -6.05 -6.99 -35.95
CA THR A 60 -6.98 -6.86 -34.82
C THR A 60 -6.73 -5.60 -33.98
N TYR A 61 -5.48 -5.16 -33.84
CA TYR A 61 -5.05 -4.10 -32.93
C TYR A 61 -4.30 -2.94 -33.59
N GLY A 62 -4.12 -2.97 -34.91
CA GLY A 62 -3.52 -1.87 -35.67
C GLY A 62 -2.11 -1.49 -35.18
N ALA A 63 -1.95 -0.23 -34.76
CA ALA A 63 -0.68 0.34 -34.32
C ALA A 63 -0.07 -0.35 -33.08
N MET A 64 -0.86 -1.11 -32.31
CA MET A 64 -0.32 -1.92 -31.20
C MET A 64 0.74 -2.91 -31.68
N ALA A 65 0.61 -3.43 -32.90
CA ALA A 65 1.60 -4.33 -33.48
C ALA A 65 2.96 -3.66 -33.72
N ASP A 66 3.02 -2.32 -33.81
CA ASP A 66 4.28 -1.58 -33.93
C ASP A 66 5.10 -1.67 -32.63
N CYS A 67 4.46 -1.94 -31.47
CA CYS A 67 5.16 -2.13 -30.19
C CYS A 67 6.16 -3.29 -30.26
N CYS A 68 5.89 -4.33 -31.05
CA CYS A 68 6.77 -5.49 -31.20
C CYS A 68 8.15 -5.19 -31.80
N SER A 69 8.32 -4.02 -32.42
CA SER A 69 9.62 -3.56 -32.95
C SER A 69 10.51 -2.86 -31.91
N LYS A 70 9.97 -2.60 -30.71
CA LYS A 70 10.67 -1.90 -29.62
C LYS A 70 11.42 -2.89 -28.72
N ALA A 71 12.44 -2.41 -28.01
CA ALA A 71 13.09 -3.15 -26.94
C ALA A 71 12.34 -2.97 -25.61
N ASP A 72 12.58 -3.86 -24.65
CA ASP A 72 12.12 -3.65 -23.27
C ASP A 72 13.07 -2.63 -22.58
N PRO A 73 12.55 -1.69 -21.76
CA PRO A 73 11.17 -1.59 -21.25
C PRO A 73 10.17 -0.82 -22.12
N GLU A 74 10.61 -0.08 -23.15
CA GLU A 74 9.76 0.79 -23.95
C GLU A 74 8.64 0.03 -24.69
N ARG A 75 8.88 -1.23 -25.03
CA ARG A 75 7.88 -2.14 -25.60
C ARG A 75 6.72 -2.36 -24.63
N ASN A 76 7.00 -2.55 -23.34
CA ASN A 76 5.96 -2.73 -22.34
C ASN A 76 5.12 -1.45 -22.17
N GLU A 77 5.77 -0.28 -22.07
CA GLU A 77 5.10 1.01 -21.99
C GLU A 77 4.21 1.26 -23.21
N CYS A 78 4.70 0.93 -24.40
CA CYS A 78 3.92 0.98 -25.64
C CYS A 78 2.67 0.12 -25.56
N PHE A 79 2.78 -1.14 -25.12
CA PHE A 79 1.61 -2.01 -25.03
C PHE A 79 0.60 -1.54 -23.97
N LEU A 80 1.06 -0.97 -22.85
CA LEU A 80 0.19 -0.43 -21.80
C LEU A 80 -0.68 0.72 -22.33
N SER A 81 -0.19 1.55 -23.26
CA SER A 81 -0.98 2.65 -23.83
C SER A 81 -2.17 2.20 -24.70
N PHE A 82 -2.23 0.91 -25.07
CA PHE A 82 -3.34 0.34 -25.85
C PHE A 82 -4.44 -0.30 -24.99
N LYS A 83 -4.27 -0.38 -23.68
CA LYS A 83 -5.32 -0.84 -22.77
C LYS A 83 -6.46 0.17 -22.73
N VAL A 84 -7.69 -0.29 -22.97
CA VAL A 84 -8.89 0.55 -23.03
C VAL A 84 -9.70 0.39 -21.74
N PRO A 85 -9.75 1.40 -20.85
CA PRO A 85 -10.42 1.29 -19.54
C PRO A 85 -11.87 0.81 -19.64
N GLN A 86 -12.65 1.41 -20.55
CA GLN A 86 -14.05 1.07 -20.82
C GLN A 86 -14.19 0.64 -22.29
N PRO A 87 -13.96 -0.64 -22.61
CA PRO A 87 -13.96 -1.10 -23.98
C PRO A 87 -15.40 -1.21 -24.53
N ASP A 88 -15.80 -0.28 -25.39
CA ASP A 88 -17.10 -0.26 -26.09
C ASP A 88 -17.32 -1.47 -27.02
N PHE A 89 -16.24 -2.13 -27.42
CA PHE A 89 -16.24 -3.33 -28.25
C PHE A 89 -16.45 -4.63 -27.46
N VAL A 90 -16.39 -4.59 -26.13
CA VAL A 90 -16.74 -5.74 -25.29
C VAL A 90 -18.23 -5.61 -24.94
N GLN A 91 -19.02 -6.60 -25.36
CA GLN A 91 -20.45 -6.58 -25.12
C GLN A 91 -20.78 -6.52 -23.61
N PRO A 92 -21.90 -5.89 -23.23
CA PRO A 92 -22.47 -5.98 -21.89
C PRO A 92 -22.48 -7.42 -21.37
N TYR A 93 -22.22 -7.61 -20.07
CA TYR A 93 -22.26 -8.95 -19.51
C TYR A 93 -23.71 -9.41 -19.35
N GLU A 94 -24.05 -10.50 -20.03
CA GLU A 94 -25.32 -11.18 -19.84
C GLU A 94 -25.13 -12.36 -18.91
N ARG A 95 -25.80 -12.32 -17.75
CA ARG A 95 -25.77 -13.43 -16.80
C ARG A 95 -26.51 -14.63 -17.40
N PRO A 96 -25.88 -15.81 -17.50
CA PRO A 96 -26.57 -17.01 -17.94
C PRO A 96 -27.70 -17.41 -16.97
N ALA A 97 -28.64 -18.22 -17.44
CA ALA A 97 -29.69 -18.76 -16.58
C ALA A 97 -29.09 -19.62 -15.45
N SER A 98 -29.74 -19.62 -14.29
CA SER A 98 -29.30 -20.31 -13.08
C SER A 98 -28.96 -21.79 -13.26
N ASP A 99 -29.77 -22.51 -14.03
CA ASP A 99 -29.58 -23.92 -14.37
C ASP A 99 -28.37 -24.14 -15.28
N VAL A 100 -28.11 -23.21 -16.20
CA VAL A 100 -26.92 -23.23 -17.07
C VAL A 100 -25.65 -22.97 -16.26
N ILE A 101 -25.67 -21.99 -15.35
CA ILE A 101 -24.50 -21.67 -14.49
C ILE A 101 -24.06 -22.89 -13.69
N CYS A 102 -24.98 -23.53 -12.96
CA CYS A 102 -24.63 -24.66 -12.10
C CYS A 102 -24.23 -25.89 -12.90
N LYS A 103 -24.87 -26.14 -14.04
CA LYS A 103 -24.50 -27.24 -14.92
C LYS A 103 -23.10 -27.06 -15.50
N GLU A 104 -22.77 -25.88 -16.03
CA GLU A 104 -21.43 -25.61 -16.56
C GLU A 104 -20.36 -25.64 -15.47
N TYR A 105 -20.66 -25.17 -14.25
CA TYR A 105 -19.74 -25.30 -13.13
C TYR A 105 -19.48 -26.77 -12.75
N GLN A 106 -20.51 -27.62 -12.75
CA GLN A 106 -20.39 -29.05 -12.43
C GLN A 106 -19.66 -29.82 -13.54
N ASP A 107 -20.04 -29.59 -14.79
CA ASP A 107 -19.53 -30.34 -15.95
C ASP A 107 -18.13 -29.86 -16.35
N ASN A 108 -17.86 -28.55 -16.25
CA ASN A 108 -16.69 -27.88 -16.82
C ASN A 108 -16.05 -26.86 -15.86
N ARG A 109 -15.90 -27.21 -14.58
CA ARG A 109 -15.39 -26.32 -13.49
C ARG A 109 -14.21 -25.42 -13.89
N VAL A 110 -13.13 -25.99 -14.42
CA VAL A 110 -11.88 -25.24 -14.71
C VAL A 110 -12.07 -24.27 -15.89
N PRO A 111 -12.57 -24.69 -17.06
CA PRO A 111 -12.93 -23.76 -18.14
C PRO A 111 -13.93 -22.69 -17.69
N PHE A 112 -14.94 -23.04 -16.90
CA PHE A 112 -15.96 -22.12 -16.41
C PHE A 112 -15.35 -20.97 -15.58
N LEU A 113 -14.50 -21.29 -14.59
CA LEU A 113 -13.79 -20.27 -13.80
C LEU A 113 -12.76 -19.51 -14.65
N GLY A 114 -12.15 -20.16 -15.63
CA GLY A 114 -11.28 -19.51 -16.61
C GLY A 114 -12.02 -18.45 -17.43
N HIS A 115 -13.24 -18.75 -17.90
CA HIS A 115 -14.10 -17.82 -18.62
C HIS A 115 -14.52 -16.64 -17.74
N PHE A 116 -14.79 -16.88 -16.45
CA PHE A 116 -15.05 -15.80 -15.48
C PHE A 116 -13.85 -14.85 -15.39
N ILE A 117 -12.66 -15.39 -15.12
CA ILE A 117 -11.41 -14.59 -15.03
C ILE A 117 -11.16 -13.80 -16.32
N TYR A 118 -11.31 -14.43 -17.48
CA TYR A 118 -11.18 -13.79 -18.79
C TYR A 118 -12.17 -12.63 -18.97
N THR A 119 -13.43 -12.85 -18.59
CA THR A 119 -14.53 -11.88 -18.71
C THR A 119 -14.29 -10.65 -17.85
N VAL A 120 -13.85 -10.84 -16.60
CA VAL A 120 -13.52 -9.75 -15.67
C VAL A 120 -12.26 -9.01 -16.13
N ALA A 121 -11.19 -9.73 -16.44
CA ALA A 121 -9.89 -9.14 -16.80
C ALA A 121 -9.97 -8.26 -18.06
N ARG A 122 -10.65 -8.71 -19.12
CA ARG A 122 -10.75 -7.93 -20.37
C ARG A 122 -11.60 -6.66 -20.24
N ARG A 123 -12.51 -6.61 -19.27
CA ARG A 123 -13.32 -5.42 -18.97
C ARG A 123 -12.61 -4.46 -18.01
N ASN A 124 -11.63 -4.96 -17.26
CA ASN A 124 -10.92 -4.22 -16.23
C ASN A 124 -9.39 -4.33 -16.46
N PRO A 125 -8.84 -3.71 -17.52
CA PRO A 125 -7.46 -3.94 -17.96
C PRO A 125 -6.38 -3.41 -17.00
N PHE A 126 -6.76 -2.60 -16.01
CA PHE A 126 -5.88 -2.06 -14.97
C PHE A 126 -6.16 -2.63 -13.57
N LEU A 127 -7.17 -3.50 -13.43
CA LEU A 127 -7.49 -4.09 -12.14
C LEU A 127 -6.37 -5.05 -11.72
N TYR A 128 -6.00 -4.95 -10.44
CA TYR A 128 -4.94 -5.76 -9.85
C TYR A 128 -5.26 -7.25 -9.96
N SER A 129 -4.29 -8.04 -10.46
CA SER A 129 -4.52 -9.46 -10.81
C SER A 129 -4.98 -10.31 -9.61
N PRO A 130 -4.39 -10.18 -8.41
CA PRO A 130 -4.89 -10.88 -7.22
C PRO A 130 -6.34 -10.56 -6.87
N THR A 131 -6.83 -9.33 -7.14
CA THR A 131 -8.24 -8.99 -6.95
C THR A 131 -9.12 -9.84 -7.85
N ILE A 132 -8.77 -9.98 -9.14
CA ILE A 132 -9.54 -10.82 -10.09
C ILE A 132 -9.55 -12.30 -9.65
N LEU A 133 -8.42 -12.80 -9.13
CA LEU A 133 -8.35 -14.17 -8.60
C LEU A 133 -9.21 -14.35 -7.35
N SER A 134 -9.22 -13.37 -6.45
CA SER A 134 -10.10 -13.37 -5.27
C SER A 134 -11.57 -13.41 -5.68
N LEU A 135 -11.98 -12.55 -6.63
CA LEU A 135 -13.36 -12.57 -7.14
C LEU A 135 -13.73 -13.94 -7.74
N ALA A 136 -12.81 -14.60 -8.44
CA ALA A 136 -13.06 -15.92 -9.00
C ALA A 136 -13.22 -16.99 -7.90
N ALA A 137 -12.42 -16.92 -6.84
CA ALA A 137 -12.53 -17.81 -5.69
C ALA A 137 -13.84 -17.58 -4.90
N ASP A 138 -14.22 -16.32 -4.70
CA ASP A 138 -15.47 -15.94 -4.01
C ASP A 138 -16.69 -16.41 -4.83
N TYR A 139 -16.64 -16.22 -6.16
CA TYR A 139 -17.69 -16.70 -7.05
C TYR A 139 -17.80 -18.23 -7.03
N GLU A 140 -16.68 -18.93 -7.05
CA GLU A 140 -16.66 -20.37 -6.89
C GLU A 140 -17.28 -20.82 -5.54
N HIS A 141 -16.88 -20.20 -4.44
CA HIS A 141 -17.41 -20.53 -3.12
C HIS A 141 -18.93 -20.28 -3.04
N ALA A 142 -19.41 -19.20 -3.66
CA ALA A 142 -20.84 -18.95 -3.81
C ALA A 142 -21.52 -20.08 -4.58
N LEU A 143 -20.96 -20.54 -5.70
CA LEU A 143 -21.52 -21.64 -6.50
C LEU A 143 -21.60 -22.96 -5.74
N GLN A 144 -20.58 -23.30 -4.94
CA GLN A 144 -20.56 -24.52 -4.13
C GLN A 144 -21.76 -24.61 -3.18
N SER A 145 -22.18 -23.49 -2.60
CA SER A 145 -23.32 -23.43 -1.70
C SER A 145 -24.65 -23.19 -2.44
N CYS A 146 -24.68 -22.30 -3.42
CA CYS A 146 -25.90 -21.89 -4.10
C CYS A 146 -26.43 -22.92 -5.08
N CYS A 147 -25.57 -23.70 -5.75
CA CYS A 147 -26.00 -24.73 -6.70
C CYS A 147 -26.68 -25.94 -6.05
N ALA A 148 -26.64 -26.05 -4.71
CA ALA A 148 -27.40 -27.05 -3.96
C ALA A 148 -28.82 -26.56 -3.57
N GLY A 149 -29.10 -25.27 -3.74
CA GLY A 149 -30.38 -24.64 -3.39
C GLY A 149 -31.43 -24.67 -4.51
N SER A 150 -32.66 -24.26 -4.18
CA SER A 150 -33.77 -24.21 -5.15
C SER A 150 -33.81 -22.92 -5.98
N ASP A 151 -33.31 -21.80 -5.43
CA ASP A 151 -33.23 -20.50 -6.12
C ASP A 151 -31.77 -20.03 -6.17
N VAL A 152 -31.04 -20.59 -7.13
CA VAL A 152 -29.61 -20.28 -7.37
C VAL A 152 -29.41 -18.80 -7.69
N GLY A 153 -30.36 -18.18 -8.41
CA GLY A 153 -30.25 -16.80 -8.86
C GLY A 153 -30.22 -15.84 -7.67
N ALA A 154 -31.25 -15.96 -6.82
CA ALA A 154 -31.36 -15.20 -5.58
C ALA A 154 -30.20 -15.48 -4.62
N CYS A 155 -29.79 -16.74 -4.47
CA CYS A 155 -28.65 -17.08 -3.62
C CYS A 155 -27.34 -16.43 -4.10
N LEU A 156 -27.05 -16.49 -5.40
CA LEU A 156 -25.86 -15.86 -5.96
C LEU A 156 -25.93 -14.31 -5.87
N ASP A 157 -27.13 -13.72 -5.97
CA ASP A 157 -27.31 -12.27 -5.77
C ASP A 157 -27.10 -11.86 -4.30
N GLU A 158 -27.54 -12.70 -3.35
CA GLU A 158 -27.21 -12.57 -1.93
C GLU A 158 -25.70 -12.70 -1.71
N LYS A 159 -25.00 -13.63 -2.37
CA LYS A 159 -23.53 -13.73 -2.23
C LYS A 159 -22.76 -12.61 -2.94
N ALA A 160 -23.42 -11.82 -3.78
CA ALA A 160 -22.90 -10.55 -4.31
C ALA A 160 -23.19 -9.34 -3.39
N GLU A 161 -23.63 -9.60 -2.15
CA GLU A 161 -24.20 -8.65 -1.20
C GLU A 161 -23.40 -7.37 -0.96
N LEU A 162 -22.07 -7.38 -1.08
CA LEU A 162 -21.28 -6.17 -0.83
C LEU A 162 -21.71 -5.01 -1.74
N MET A 163 -21.91 -5.28 -3.03
CA MET A 163 -22.34 -4.25 -3.99
C MET A 163 -23.82 -3.92 -3.84
N THR A 164 -24.64 -4.92 -3.49
CA THR A 164 -26.05 -4.71 -3.13
C THR A 164 -26.18 -3.85 -1.88
N TYR A 165 -25.32 -4.05 -0.89
CA TYR A 165 -25.26 -3.30 0.36
C TYR A 165 -24.83 -1.86 0.12
N ILE A 166 -23.74 -1.65 -0.64
CA ILE A 166 -23.29 -0.32 -1.06
C ILE A 166 -24.43 0.42 -1.77
N CYS A 167 -25.13 -0.22 -2.69
CA CYS A 167 -26.26 0.40 -3.39
C CYS A 167 -27.51 0.60 -2.53
N SER A 168 -27.80 -0.31 -1.59
CA SER A 168 -28.89 -0.12 -0.62
C SER A 168 -28.65 1.06 0.32
N LYS A 169 -27.40 1.52 0.41
CA LYS A 169 -26.93 2.65 1.20
C LYS A 169 -26.25 3.72 0.34
N GLN A 170 -26.60 3.82 -0.95
CA GLN A 170 -25.91 4.70 -1.89
C GLN A 170 -25.86 6.16 -1.43
N ASP A 171 -26.93 6.68 -0.84
CA ASP A 171 -27.00 8.06 -0.31
C ASP A 171 -26.11 8.28 0.92
N VAL A 172 -25.65 7.21 1.57
CA VAL A 172 -24.68 7.26 2.69
C VAL A 172 -23.26 7.17 2.17
N PHE A 173 -23.03 6.40 1.11
CA PHE A 173 -21.70 6.12 0.59
C PHE A 173 -21.19 7.16 -0.39
N SER A 174 -21.97 7.54 -1.40
CA SER A 174 -21.57 8.56 -2.37
C SER A 174 -22.75 9.01 -3.22
N SER A 175 -22.87 10.33 -3.42
CA SER A 175 -23.80 10.89 -4.39
C SER A 175 -23.50 10.49 -5.84
N LYS A 176 -22.25 10.08 -6.13
CA LYS A 176 -21.73 9.79 -7.47
C LYS A 176 -22.02 8.36 -7.97
N ILE A 177 -22.54 7.46 -7.11
CA ILE A 177 -22.78 6.04 -7.47
C ILE A 177 -24.24 5.72 -7.84
N LYS A 178 -25.13 6.70 -7.87
CA LYS A 178 -26.57 6.49 -8.14
C LYS A 178 -26.83 5.79 -9.47
N GLU A 179 -26.24 6.30 -10.56
CA GLU A 179 -26.37 5.68 -11.88
C GLU A 179 -25.70 4.29 -11.93
N CYS A 180 -24.69 4.03 -11.10
CA CYS A 180 -24.05 2.72 -11.04
C CYS A 180 -24.96 1.67 -10.40
N CYS A 181 -25.73 2.05 -9.39
CA CYS A 181 -26.62 1.15 -8.67
C CYS A 181 -27.85 0.71 -9.48
N GLU A 182 -28.21 1.46 -10.52
CA GLU A 182 -29.24 1.10 -11.49
C GLU A 182 -28.75 0.09 -12.54
N ARG A 183 -27.43 -0.16 -12.62
CA ARG A 183 -26.84 -1.11 -13.58
C ARG A 183 -27.00 -2.58 -13.16
N PRO A 184 -26.92 -3.52 -14.13
CA PRO A 184 -26.82 -4.96 -13.86
C PRO A 184 -25.62 -5.30 -12.96
N VAL A 185 -25.72 -6.37 -12.16
CA VAL A 185 -24.78 -6.73 -11.07
C VAL A 185 -23.30 -6.72 -11.48
N VAL A 186 -22.97 -7.18 -12.69
CA VAL A 186 -21.57 -7.23 -13.17
C VAL A 186 -21.03 -5.86 -13.59
N GLU A 187 -21.87 -5.00 -14.18
CA GLU A 187 -21.48 -3.64 -14.59
C GLU A 187 -21.56 -2.65 -13.43
N ARG A 188 -22.46 -2.89 -12.49
CA ARG A 188 -22.62 -2.15 -11.24
C ARG A 188 -21.31 -2.10 -10.47
N SER A 189 -20.63 -3.24 -10.34
CA SER A 189 -19.38 -3.35 -9.58
C SER A 189 -18.28 -2.49 -10.19
N GLN A 190 -18.08 -2.56 -11.51
CA GLN A 190 -17.08 -1.76 -12.22
C GLN A 190 -17.42 -0.26 -12.19
N CYS A 191 -18.68 0.11 -12.41
CA CYS A 191 -19.11 1.51 -12.35
C CYS A 191 -18.89 2.13 -10.96
N ILE A 192 -19.19 1.41 -9.87
CA ILE A 192 -18.94 1.90 -8.50
C ILE A 192 -17.44 2.13 -8.28
N ILE A 193 -16.58 1.21 -8.75
CA ILE A 193 -15.12 1.33 -8.61
C ILE A 193 -14.56 2.50 -9.41
N GLU A 194 -15.10 2.77 -10.59
CA GLU A 194 -14.66 3.84 -11.50
C GLU A 194 -15.37 5.19 -11.28
N SER A 195 -16.29 5.26 -10.31
CA SER A 195 -17.04 6.48 -10.03
C SER A 195 -16.14 7.59 -9.49
N GLU A 196 -16.51 8.84 -9.77
CA GLU A 196 -15.79 10.00 -9.24
C GLU A 196 -15.93 10.07 -7.70
N PHE A 197 -14.92 10.65 -7.05
CA PHE A 197 -14.99 10.90 -5.61
C PHE A 197 -16.13 11.87 -5.28
N ASP A 198 -16.79 11.63 -4.15
CA ASP A 198 -17.84 12.52 -3.68
C ASP A 198 -17.27 13.85 -3.17
N ASP A 199 -18.14 14.85 -3.11
CA ASP A 199 -17.79 16.15 -2.58
C ASP A 199 -17.44 16.03 -1.08
N LYS A 200 -16.34 16.68 -0.67
CA LYS A 200 -15.88 16.65 0.73
C LYS A 200 -16.98 17.21 1.66
N PRO A 201 -17.44 16.45 2.68
CA PRO A 201 -18.45 16.95 3.62
C PRO A 201 -17.97 18.19 4.37
N ALA A 202 -18.87 19.16 4.55
CA ALA A 202 -18.57 20.46 5.15
C ALA A 202 -18.32 20.39 6.67
N ASP A 203 -18.79 19.32 7.32
CA ASP A 203 -18.84 19.11 8.77
C ASP A 203 -17.83 18.06 9.25
N LEU A 204 -16.78 17.80 8.48
CA LEU A 204 -15.72 16.87 8.89
C LEU A 204 -15.05 17.36 10.18
N PRO A 205 -14.98 16.53 11.24
CA PRO A 205 -14.27 16.87 12.46
C PRO A 205 -12.80 17.11 12.17
N SER A 206 -12.16 17.98 12.97
CA SER A 206 -10.74 18.27 12.82
C SER A 206 -9.93 17.00 13.04
N LEU A 207 -9.14 16.62 12.04
CA LEU A 207 -8.19 15.51 12.18
C LEU A 207 -7.18 15.77 13.31
N VAL A 208 -6.94 17.04 13.68
CA VAL A 208 -6.08 17.43 14.80
C VAL A 208 -6.67 16.96 16.13
N GLU A 209 -7.99 17.09 16.32
CA GLU A 209 -8.64 16.66 17.57
C GLU A 209 -8.58 15.12 17.72
N LYS A 210 -8.73 14.39 16.60
CA LYS A 210 -8.76 12.91 16.62
C LYS A 210 -7.37 12.26 16.58
N TYR A 211 -6.40 12.86 15.89
CA TYR A 211 -5.10 12.23 15.62
C TYR A 211 -3.91 12.93 16.27
N VAL A 212 -4.09 14.10 16.88
CA VAL A 212 -3.02 14.84 17.58
C VAL A 212 -3.36 15.02 19.06
N GLN A 213 -4.62 15.33 19.38
CA GLN A 213 -5.04 15.62 20.76
C GLN A 213 -5.56 14.38 21.52
N ASP A 214 -5.93 13.31 20.81
CA ASP A 214 -6.34 12.05 21.45
C ASP A 214 -5.13 11.36 22.08
N LYS A 215 -5.15 11.25 23.41
CA LYS A 215 -4.08 10.62 24.20
C LYS A 215 -3.94 9.12 23.95
N GLU A 216 -4.95 8.50 23.34
CA GLU A 216 -4.93 7.09 22.93
C GLU A 216 -4.53 6.92 21.46
N VAL A 217 -4.21 8.01 20.74
CA VAL A 217 -3.85 7.95 19.32
C VAL A 217 -2.65 7.06 19.07
N CYS A 218 -1.68 6.98 19.99
CA CYS A 218 -0.52 6.09 19.85
C CYS A 218 -0.91 4.62 19.72
N LYS A 219 -2.02 4.18 20.35
CA LYS A 219 -2.55 2.81 20.19
C LYS A 219 -3.22 2.60 18.83
N SER A 220 -3.78 3.66 18.25
CA SER A 220 -4.43 3.64 16.93
C SER A 220 -3.42 3.82 15.79
N TYR A 221 -2.37 4.61 16.04
CA TYR A 221 -1.30 4.98 15.12
C TYR A 221 -0.41 3.80 14.75
N GLU A 222 -0.29 2.81 15.65
CA GLU A 222 0.33 1.54 15.32
C GLU A 222 -0.22 1.00 13.99
N ALA A 223 -1.48 1.23 13.58
CA ALA A 223 -2.06 0.64 12.37
C ALA A 223 -1.61 1.18 10.99
N GLY A 224 -0.95 2.36 10.85
CA GLY A 224 -0.83 3.01 9.51
C GLY A 224 0.42 3.86 9.20
N HIS A 225 1.46 3.85 10.04
CA HIS A 225 2.67 4.67 9.86
C HIS A 225 3.43 4.42 8.54
N ASP A 226 3.38 3.20 8.01
CA ASP A 226 4.20 2.78 6.88
C ASP A 226 3.76 3.40 5.54
N GLU A 227 2.47 3.69 5.41
CA GLU A 227 1.90 4.32 4.22
C GLU A 227 2.34 5.78 4.11
N PHE A 228 2.32 6.51 5.24
CA PHE A 228 2.81 7.88 5.32
C PHE A 228 4.30 8.02 4.96
N LEU A 229 5.16 7.12 5.45
CA LEU A 229 6.58 7.12 5.07
C LEU A 229 6.78 6.80 3.58
N SER A 230 5.91 5.98 3.00
CA SER A 230 5.96 5.63 1.58
C SER A 230 5.62 6.82 0.68
N GLU A 231 4.55 7.56 0.98
CA GLU A 231 4.19 8.78 0.24
C GLU A 231 5.29 9.86 0.34
N ARG A 232 5.91 10.01 1.51
CA ARG A 232 7.00 10.97 1.71
C ARG A 232 8.25 10.59 0.91
N GLN A 233 8.56 9.30 0.79
CA GLN A 233 9.69 8.81 0.00
C GLN A 233 9.57 9.15 -1.49
N GLU A 234 8.34 9.18 -2.04
CA GLU A 234 8.09 9.53 -3.45
C GLU A 234 8.42 11.01 -3.76
N THR A 235 8.22 11.89 -2.79
CA THR A 235 8.40 13.35 -2.96
C THR A 235 9.72 13.86 -2.41
N THR A 236 10.28 13.23 -1.39
CA THR A 236 11.54 13.59 -0.76
C THR A 236 12.25 12.32 -0.29
N PRO A 237 13.16 11.76 -1.10
CA PRO A 237 13.88 10.54 -0.77
C PRO A 237 14.58 10.66 0.59
N ILE A 238 14.29 9.74 1.50
CA ILE A 238 14.79 9.73 2.89
C ILE A 238 16.12 8.98 2.96
N ASN A 239 16.10 7.67 2.68
CA ASN A 239 17.30 6.82 2.51
C ASN A 239 16.96 5.52 1.76
N ASP A 240 17.99 4.71 1.46
CA ASP A 240 17.85 3.46 0.71
C ASP A 240 17.02 2.40 1.46
N GLN A 241 17.10 2.35 2.79
CA GLN A 241 16.39 1.36 3.61
C GLN A 241 14.88 1.61 3.63
N VAL A 242 14.47 2.88 3.78
CA VAL A 242 13.08 3.32 3.64
C VAL A 242 12.62 3.06 2.21
N SER A 243 13.42 3.41 1.20
CA SER A 243 13.07 3.14 -0.20
C SER A 243 12.79 1.66 -0.46
N HIS A 244 13.61 0.77 0.10
CA HIS A 244 13.42 -0.66 0.00
C HIS A 244 12.09 -1.10 0.63
N CYS A 245 11.81 -0.71 1.89
CA CYS A 245 10.55 -1.09 2.55
C CYS A 245 9.30 -0.53 1.86
N CYS A 246 9.38 0.66 1.25
CA CYS A 246 8.26 1.26 0.54
C CYS A 246 7.94 0.55 -0.79
N SER A 247 8.98 0.07 -1.50
CA SER A 247 8.88 -0.45 -2.88
C SER A 247 8.82 -1.96 -3.00
N ASP A 248 9.24 -2.72 -1.99
CA ASP A 248 9.33 -4.19 -2.07
C ASP A 248 7.95 -4.87 -2.08
N SER A 249 7.18 -4.77 -0.98
CA SER A 249 5.86 -5.38 -0.87
C SER A 249 4.95 -4.64 0.08
N TYR A 250 3.75 -4.26 -0.38
CA TYR A 250 2.75 -3.60 0.46
C TYR A 250 2.36 -4.45 1.68
N ALA A 251 2.19 -5.76 1.50
CA ALA A 251 1.81 -6.68 2.57
C ALA A 251 2.93 -6.92 3.60
N TYR A 252 4.20 -6.78 3.20
CA TYR A 252 5.37 -6.94 4.06
C TYR A 252 6.00 -5.62 4.51
N ARG A 253 5.41 -4.49 4.11
CA ARG A 253 5.92 -3.15 4.42
C ARG A 253 6.11 -2.95 5.92
N ARG A 254 5.12 -3.35 6.71
CA ARG A 254 5.17 -3.24 8.17
C ARG A 254 6.25 -4.12 8.83
N PRO A 255 6.32 -5.43 8.55
CA PRO A 255 7.45 -6.25 8.97
C PRO A 255 8.80 -5.65 8.56
N CYS A 256 8.92 -5.07 7.36
CA CYS A 256 10.16 -4.45 6.88
C CYS A 256 10.57 -3.24 7.73
N PHE A 257 9.66 -2.30 7.97
CA PHE A 257 9.95 -1.14 8.83
C PHE A 257 10.27 -1.54 10.27
N THR A 258 9.60 -2.56 10.79
CA THR A 258 9.83 -3.07 12.16
C THR A 258 11.21 -3.73 12.30
N ALA A 259 11.71 -4.37 11.24
CA ALA A 259 13.02 -5.01 11.22
C ALA A 259 14.18 -4.05 10.88
N MET A 260 13.88 -2.79 10.59
CA MET A 260 14.88 -1.80 10.17
C MET A 260 15.83 -1.48 11.33
N GLY A 261 17.13 -1.57 11.05
CA GLY A 261 18.19 -1.22 12.00
C GLY A 261 18.64 0.23 11.87
N VAL A 262 19.67 0.59 12.65
CA VAL A 262 20.31 1.91 12.54
C VAL A 262 20.92 2.08 11.15
N ASP A 263 20.67 3.24 10.52
CA ASP A 263 21.27 3.58 9.23
C ASP A 263 22.78 3.86 9.36
N THR A 264 23.59 2.90 8.92
CA THR A 264 25.05 2.99 8.97
C THR A 264 25.64 4.03 8.01
N LYS A 265 24.87 4.49 7.01
CA LYS A 265 25.28 5.54 6.07
C LYS A 265 24.96 6.95 6.58
N TYR A 266 24.19 7.07 7.66
CA TYR A 266 23.77 8.36 8.19
C TYR A 266 24.95 9.15 8.77
N VAL A 267 25.08 10.41 8.36
CA VAL A 267 26.10 11.34 8.87
C VAL A 267 25.43 12.36 9.79
N PRO A 268 25.74 12.37 11.09
CA PRO A 268 25.17 13.32 12.03
C PRO A 268 25.44 14.79 11.63
N PRO A 269 24.44 15.69 11.75
CA PRO A 269 24.63 17.10 11.48
C PRO A 269 25.57 17.75 12.51
N ALA A 270 26.18 18.87 12.11
CA ALA A 270 27.00 19.68 13.00
C ALA A 270 26.20 20.14 14.23
N PHE A 271 26.93 20.41 15.33
CA PHE A 271 26.28 20.95 16.52
C PHE A 271 25.70 22.33 16.25
N ASN A 272 24.41 22.49 16.54
CA ASN A 272 23.79 23.80 16.70
C ASN A 272 23.19 23.89 18.10
N PRO A 273 23.71 24.75 19.00
CA PRO A 273 23.18 24.92 20.35
C PRO A 273 21.74 25.45 20.35
N ASP A 274 21.31 26.16 19.31
CA ASP A 274 19.95 26.71 19.21
C ASP A 274 18.87 25.60 19.14
N MET A 275 19.26 24.39 18.71
CA MET A 275 18.37 23.22 18.68
C MET A 275 18.01 22.67 20.06
N PHE A 276 18.67 23.18 21.11
CA PHE A 276 18.53 22.76 22.50
C PHE A 276 18.15 23.92 23.42
N ASN A 277 17.72 25.06 22.87
CA ASN A 277 17.37 26.22 23.67
C ASN A 277 15.88 26.20 24.03
N PHE A 278 15.58 26.21 25.32
CA PHE A 278 14.22 26.29 25.85
C PHE A 278 14.08 27.60 26.64
N ASP A 279 13.02 28.35 26.37
CA ASP A 279 12.72 29.62 27.04
C ASP A 279 11.52 29.45 28.00
N GLU A 280 11.22 30.51 28.76
CA GLU A 280 10.06 30.58 29.66
C GLU A 280 8.72 30.15 29.03
N LYS A 281 8.57 30.21 27.70
CA LYS A 281 7.33 29.82 27.03
C LYS A 281 7.04 28.34 27.20
N LEU A 282 8.07 27.51 27.42
CA LEU A 282 7.89 26.10 27.74
C LEU A 282 7.03 25.90 29.01
N CYS A 283 7.10 26.84 29.96
CA CYS A 283 6.36 26.79 31.22
C CYS A 283 4.92 27.26 31.10
N THR A 284 4.61 28.06 30.09
CA THR A 284 3.25 28.52 29.77
C THR A 284 2.58 27.72 28.65
N ALA A 285 3.36 26.94 27.89
CA ALA A 285 2.89 26.12 26.79
C ALA A 285 1.86 25.09 27.28
N PRO A 286 0.81 24.80 26.50
CA PRO A 286 -0.08 23.68 26.79
C PRO A 286 0.67 22.32 26.76
N PRO A 287 0.14 21.28 27.40
CA PRO A 287 0.86 20.01 27.59
C PRO A 287 1.36 19.36 26.29
N ASP A 288 0.59 19.42 25.22
CA ASP A 288 0.92 18.93 23.88
C ASP A 288 2.11 19.69 23.25
N GLU A 289 2.17 21.00 23.41
CA GLU A 289 3.33 21.79 22.95
C GLU A 289 4.61 21.46 23.74
N ARG A 290 4.50 21.10 25.02
CA ARG A 290 5.64 20.65 25.84
C ARG A 290 6.13 19.27 25.40
N GLU A 291 5.22 18.36 25.09
CA GLU A 291 5.54 17.04 24.53
C GLU A 291 6.22 17.17 23.16
N ILE A 292 5.77 18.09 22.29
CA ILE A 292 6.46 18.41 21.03
C ILE A 292 7.89 18.91 21.29
N GLY A 293 8.08 19.76 22.31
CA GLY A 293 9.41 20.21 22.75
C GLY A 293 10.32 19.05 23.17
N GLN A 294 9.80 18.11 23.95
CA GLN A 294 10.50 16.90 24.39
C GLN A 294 10.85 15.98 23.20
N MET A 295 9.90 15.75 22.29
CA MET A 295 10.15 14.95 21.08
C MET A 295 11.21 15.59 20.19
N LYS A 296 11.18 16.92 20.00
CA LYS A 296 12.22 17.65 19.25
C LYS A 296 13.59 17.48 19.87
N LEU A 297 13.70 17.55 21.20
CA LEU A 297 14.94 17.29 21.93
C LEU A 297 15.47 15.89 21.63
N LEU A 298 14.64 14.87 21.82
CA LEU A 298 15.03 13.47 21.61
C LEU A 298 15.45 13.22 20.17
N ILE A 299 14.69 13.71 19.19
CA ILE A 299 15.03 13.58 17.77
C ILE A 299 16.37 14.24 17.46
N ASN A 300 16.62 15.46 17.97
CA ASN A 300 17.88 16.17 17.75
C ASN A 300 19.07 15.44 18.40
N LEU A 301 18.87 14.79 19.55
CA LEU A 301 19.88 13.96 20.22
C LEU A 301 20.15 12.65 19.45
N ILE A 302 19.10 11.97 18.99
CA ILE A 302 19.21 10.72 18.21
C ILE A 302 19.90 11.00 16.86
N LYS A 303 19.54 12.08 16.17
CA LYS A 303 20.25 12.54 14.96
C LYS A 303 21.72 12.83 15.21
N ARG A 304 22.11 13.16 16.44
CA ARG A 304 23.51 13.40 16.80
C ARG A 304 24.23 12.13 17.24
N LYS A 305 23.51 11.21 17.89
CA LYS A 305 23.99 9.93 18.43
C LYS A 305 23.01 8.82 18.06
N PRO A 306 23.07 8.32 16.81
CA PRO A 306 22.09 7.35 16.29
C PRO A 306 22.13 5.98 16.97
N GLN A 307 23.18 5.70 17.75
CA GLN A 307 23.37 4.47 18.54
C GLN A 307 22.87 4.63 19.98
N MET A 308 21.97 5.58 20.26
CA MET A 308 21.37 5.73 21.58
C MET A 308 20.48 4.53 21.89
N THR A 309 20.65 3.98 23.09
CA THR A 309 19.82 2.90 23.63
C THR A 309 18.46 3.41 24.09
N GLU A 310 17.46 2.54 24.15
CA GLU A 310 16.13 2.88 24.68
C GLU A 310 16.21 3.40 26.12
N GLU A 311 17.09 2.83 26.95
CA GLU A 311 17.31 3.26 28.32
C GLU A 311 17.88 4.68 28.39
N GLN A 312 18.80 5.04 27.49
CA GLN A 312 19.33 6.40 27.39
C GLN A 312 18.25 7.39 26.95
N ILE A 313 17.44 7.03 25.93
CA ILE A 313 16.31 7.84 25.46
C ILE A 313 15.33 8.10 26.60
N LYS A 314 14.95 7.05 27.34
CA LYS A 314 14.05 7.14 28.49
C LYS A 314 14.62 8.04 29.59
N THR A 315 15.90 7.86 29.93
CA THR A 315 16.58 8.68 30.95
C THR A 315 16.57 10.17 30.57
N ILE A 316 16.80 10.48 29.29
CA ILE A 316 16.76 11.86 28.79
C ILE A 316 15.33 12.42 28.84
N ALA A 317 14.33 11.62 28.45
CA ALA A 317 12.93 12.02 28.50
C ALA A 317 12.50 12.34 29.94
N ASP A 318 12.78 11.43 30.89
CA ASP A 318 12.49 11.62 32.31
C ASP A 318 13.20 12.86 32.88
N GLY A 319 14.47 13.08 32.48
CA GLY A 319 15.25 14.26 32.85
C GLY A 319 14.64 15.57 32.34
N PHE A 320 14.13 15.60 31.10
CA PHE A 320 13.44 16.76 30.55
C PHE A 320 12.16 17.08 31.33
N SER A 321 11.35 16.08 31.64
CA SER A 321 10.12 16.26 32.42
C SER A 321 10.42 16.80 33.82
N ALA A 322 11.45 16.25 34.49
CA ALA A 322 11.88 16.73 35.81
C ALA A 322 12.42 18.16 35.78
N MET A 323 13.19 18.52 34.75
CA MET A 323 13.68 19.88 34.53
C MET A 323 12.53 20.87 34.37
N VAL A 324 11.56 20.57 33.52
CA VAL A 324 10.38 21.44 33.32
C VAL A 324 9.62 21.61 34.63
N GLU A 325 9.39 20.52 35.37
CA GLU A 325 8.70 20.60 36.65
C GLU A 325 9.45 21.45 37.69
N LYS A 326 10.79 21.38 37.70
CA LYS A 326 11.65 22.14 38.61
C LYS A 326 11.74 23.62 38.22
N CYS A 327 12.11 23.91 36.97
CA CYS A 327 12.44 25.25 36.52
C CYS A 327 11.22 26.15 36.34
N CYS A 328 10.07 25.60 35.95
CA CYS A 328 8.84 26.37 35.82
C CYS A 328 8.25 26.85 37.16
N LYS A 329 8.83 26.44 38.29
CA LYS A 329 8.49 26.91 39.64
C LYS A 329 9.47 27.98 40.15
N GLN A 330 10.52 28.31 39.41
CA GLN A 330 11.54 29.29 39.80
C GLN A 330 11.17 30.70 39.34
N SER A 331 11.74 31.71 40.01
CA SER A 331 11.56 33.12 39.62
C SER A 331 12.38 33.54 38.39
N ASP A 332 13.50 32.85 38.14
CA ASP A 332 14.37 33.06 36.99
C ASP A 332 14.39 31.76 36.16
N ILE A 333 13.39 31.64 35.28
CA ILE A 333 13.09 30.42 34.51
C ILE A 333 14.17 30.17 33.46
N ASP A 334 14.55 31.19 32.70
CA ASP A 334 15.52 31.08 31.61
C ASP A 334 16.90 30.66 32.13
N THR A 335 17.35 31.21 33.25
CA THR A 335 18.61 30.79 33.88
C THR A 335 18.55 29.34 34.34
N CYS A 336 17.44 28.91 34.97
CA CYS A 336 17.28 27.52 35.42
C CYS A 336 17.26 26.54 34.24
N LEU A 337 16.53 26.85 33.17
CA LEU A 337 16.49 26.01 31.97
C LEU A 337 17.89 25.93 31.33
N GLY A 338 18.60 27.05 31.20
CA GLY A 338 19.97 27.06 30.68
C GLY A 338 20.93 26.16 31.48
N GLU A 339 20.82 26.15 32.81
CA GLU A 339 21.67 25.33 33.70
C GLU A 339 21.30 23.85 33.72
N GLU A 340 20.02 23.48 33.56
CA GLU A 340 19.54 22.09 33.64
C GLU A 340 19.53 21.37 32.28
N VAL A 341 19.36 22.09 31.17
CA VAL A 341 19.47 21.54 29.82
C VAL A 341 20.91 21.14 29.48
N PHE A 342 21.89 21.89 30.00
CA PHE A 342 23.31 21.64 29.76
C PHE A 342 23.79 20.28 30.32
N PRO A 343 23.37 19.82 31.51
CA PRO A 343 23.56 18.46 32.01
C PRO A 343 22.92 17.37 31.14
N ILE A 344 21.69 17.61 30.66
CA ILE A 344 20.92 16.67 29.84
C ILE A 344 21.59 16.49 28.46
N SER A 345 22.17 17.56 27.92
CA SER A 345 22.77 17.58 26.59
C SER A 345 24.30 17.35 26.58
N PHE A 346 25.01 17.76 27.64
CA PHE A 346 26.46 18.02 27.62
C PHE A 346 27.18 17.91 28.98
N LYS A 347 26.86 16.94 29.84
CA LYS A 347 27.79 16.62 30.96
C LYS A 347 29.13 16.07 30.41
N LYS A 348 30.06 17.00 30.16
CA LYS A 348 31.51 16.91 29.86
C LYS A 348 31.96 15.88 28.81
N GLY A 349 31.71 16.16 27.52
CA GLY A 349 32.62 15.80 26.40
C GLY A 349 33.03 14.32 26.19
N HIS A 350 32.58 13.40 27.01
CA HIS A 350 32.79 11.95 26.95
C HIS A 350 31.47 11.30 27.32
N LEU A 351 30.96 10.48 26.41
CA LEU A 351 29.80 9.64 26.62
C LEU A 351 30.22 8.52 27.58
N LEU A 352 29.88 8.61 28.88
CA LEU A 352 29.94 7.46 29.79
C LEU A 352 28.57 7.19 30.39
N VAL A 353 28.16 5.94 30.21
CA VAL A 353 27.12 5.17 30.91
C VAL A 353 27.39 5.24 32.44
N PRO A 354 26.36 5.22 33.31
CA PRO A 354 26.53 5.47 34.73
C PRO A 354 27.38 4.39 35.41
N GLU A 355 28.42 4.79 36.13
CA GLU A 355 28.90 4.02 37.28
C GLU A 355 28.61 4.79 38.58
N ILE A 356 27.90 4.09 39.44
CA ILE A 356 27.57 4.44 40.81
C ILE A 356 28.87 4.47 41.63
N SER A 357 29.03 5.53 42.42
CA SER A 357 30.00 5.77 43.50
C SER A 357 31.10 4.73 43.76
N THR A 358 32.35 5.17 43.76
CA THR A 358 33.23 4.96 44.92
C THR A 358 34.12 6.18 45.08
N GLY A 359 34.18 6.70 46.32
CA GLY A 359 35.05 7.81 46.65
C GLY A 359 36.50 7.37 46.67
N GLU A 360 37.39 8.26 46.24
CA GLU A 360 38.75 8.31 46.73
C GLU A 360 39.37 9.70 46.48
N VAL A 361 40.30 10.02 47.37
CA VAL A 361 40.77 11.34 47.80
C VAL A 361 42.10 11.66 47.13
N TYR A 362 42.19 12.82 46.44
CA TYR A 362 43.37 13.72 46.24
C TYR A 362 44.68 13.13 45.64
N PRO A 363 45.67 13.93 45.17
CA PRO A 363 45.95 15.36 45.40
C PRO A 363 45.57 16.35 44.28
#